data_AF-A0A2H0DIC3-F1
#
_entry.id   AF-A0A2H0DIC3-F1
#
_cell.length_a   1.000
_cell.length_b   1.000
_cell.length_c   1.000
_cell.angle_alpha   90.00
_cell.angle_beta   90.00
_cell.angle_gamma   90.00
#
_symmetry.space_group_name_H-M   'P 1'
#
loop_
_entity.id
_entity.type
_entity.pdbx_description
1 polymer ?
#
loop_
_entity_poly.entity_id
_entity_poly.type
_entity_poly.pdbx_seq_one_letter_code
_entity_poly.pdbx_strand_id
1 'polypeptide(L)'
;MDCAGELAGRLESRDYRAVKALLNEGALEPLAECWPRLPLFDRLTAFKLLSPERAWAFFENLGEADRYALFTGFDLGSIAPVLEPLPDSERALFVALPESFRDRMAETLR
;
A
#
# COMPACT_ATOMS: atom_id res chain seq x y z
N MET A 1 -11.42 9.83 14.04
CA MET A 1 -10.31 8.87 14.24
C MET A 1 -9.26 9.23 13.20
N ASP A 2 -8.03 9.53 13.61
CA ASP A 2 -6.98 9.95 12.68
C ASP A 2 -6.30 8.72 12.06
N CYS A 3 -6.85 8.22 10.94
CA CYS A 3 -6.31 7.02 10.29
C CYS A 3 -4.88 7.19 9.80
N ALA A 4 -4.46 8.41 9.46
CA ALA A 4 -3.07 8.68 9.07
C ALA A 4 -2.12 8.49 10.25
N GLY A 5 -2.45 9.03 11.42
CA GLY A 5 -1.63 8.89 12.62
C GLY A 5 -1.51 7.43 13.08
N GLU A 6 -2.60 6.67 13.04
CA GLU A 6 -2.56 5.24 13.40
C GLU A 6 -1.74 4.42 12.41
N LEU A 7 -1.95 4.62 11.10
CA LEU A 7 -1.23 3.89 10.07
C LEU A 7 0.27 4.25 10.09
N ALA A 8 0.61 5.53 10.23
CA ALA A 8 1.99 5.99 10.34
C ALA A 8 2.70 5.38 11.57
N GLY A 9 2.06 5.42 12.75
CA GLY A 9 2.64 4.84 13.95
C GLY A 9 2.89 3.33 13.84
N ARG A 10 1.98 2.59 13.19
CA ARG A 10 2.15 1.15 12.95
C ARG A 10 3.27 0.86 11.94
N LEU A 11 3.39 1.65 10.87
CA LEU A 11 4.48 1.56 9.90
C LEU A 11 5.84 1.87 10.54
N GLU A 12 5.91 2.89 11.39
CA GLU A 12 7.12 3.24 12.15
C GLU A 12 7.55 2.11 13.10
N SER A 13 6.58 1.52 13.81
CA SER A 13 6.82 0.35 14.68
C SER A 13 7.10 -0.95 13.93
N ARG A 14 6.99 -0.95 12.60
CA ARG A 14 7.14 -2.12 11.70
C ARG A 14 6.18 -3.27 12.03
N ASP A 15 5.02 -2.98 12.61
CA ASP A 15 3.96 -3.96 12.85
C ASP A 15 3.15 -4.21 11.57
N TYR A 16 3.78 -4.86 10.59
CA TYR A 16 3.19 -5.08 9.28
C TYR A 16 1.96 -5.99 9.30
N ARG A 17 1.83 -6.85 10.32
CA ARG A 17 0.62 -7.66 10.53
C ARG A 17 -0.56 -6.78 10.87
N ALA A 18 -0.38 -5.86 11.80
CA ALA A 18 -1.46 -4.95 12.17
C ALA A 18 -1.76 -3.92 11.08
N VAL A 19 -0.75 -3.43 10.35
CA VAL A 19 -0.96 -2.61 9.15
C VAL A 19 -1.79 -3.37 8.12
N LYS A 20 -1.43 -4.63 7.83
CA LYS A 20 -2.16 -5.48 6.89
C LYS A 20 -3.63 -5.67 7.31
N ALA A 21 -3.88 -5.96 8.58
CA ALA A 21 -5.24 -6.11 9.10
C ALA A 21 -6.05 -4.82 8.91
N LEU A 22 -5.51 -3.68 9.36
CA LEU A 22 -6.15 -2.37 9.26
C LEU A 22 -6.51 -2.00 7.81
N LEU A 23 -5.59 -2.24 6.87
CA LEU A 23 -5.79 -1.94 5.45
C LEU A 23 -6.86 -2.84 4.78
N ASN A 24 -6.88 -4.13 5.14
CA ASN A 24 -7.79 -5.09 4.52
C ASN A 24 -9.18 -5.13 5.16
N GLU A 25 -9.32 -4.68 6.42
CA GLU A 25 -10.59 -4.71 7.17
C GLU A 25 -11.24 -3.33 7.36
N GLY A 26 -10.48 -2.23 7.20
CA GLY A 26 -10.97 -0.87 7.43
C GLY A 26 -12.00 -0.37 6.39
N ALA A 27 -12.44 0.88 6.51
CA ALA A 27 -13.20 1.55 5.45
C ALA A 27 -12.24 2.18 4.42
N LEU A 28 -12.50 2.00 3.13
CA LEU A 28 -11.58 2.46 2.07
C LEU A 28 -11.60 3.98 1.89
N GLU A 29 -12.77 4.64 1.90
CA GLU A 29 -12.82 6.09 1.66
C GLU A 29 -12.03 6.88 2.72
N PRO A 30 -12.20 6.64 4.04
CA PRO A 30 -11.42 7.35 5.05
C PRO A 30 -9.91 7.08 4.92
N LEU A 31 -9.52 5.84 4.59
CA LEU A 31 -8.11 5.49 4.34
C LEU A 31 -7.55 6.28 3.15
N ALA A 32 -8.33 6.44 2.08
CA ALA A 32 -7.92 7.17 0.89
C ALA A 32 -7.80 8.68 1.17
N GLU A 33 -8.70 9.25 1.98
CA GLU A 33 -8.65 10.66 2.39
C GLU A 33 -7.38 11.01 3.19
N CYS A 34 -6.91 10.08 4.04
CA CYS A 34 -5.75 10.31 4.88
C CYS A 34 -4.43 9.83 4.24
N TRP A 35 -4.50 9.06 3.15
CA TRP A 35 -3.35 8.53 2.41
C TRP A 35 -2.31 9.57 2.01
N PRO A 36 -2.67 10.76 1.47
CA PRO A 36 -1.69 11.74 1.01
C PRO A 36 -0.83 12.33 2.14
N ARG A 37 -1.23 12.14 3.41
CA ARG A 37 -0.49 12.61 4.58
C ARG A 37 0.71 11.71 4.91
N LEU A 38 0.74 10.49 4.36
CA LEU A 38 1.85 9.57 4.55
C LEU A 38 3.02 9.90 3.61
N PRO A 39 4.27 9.72 4.08
CA PRO A 39 5.43 9.72 3.20
C PRO A 39 5.24 8.77 2.02
N LEU A 40 5.79 9.10 0.85
CA LEU A 40 5.64 8.28 -0.36
C LEU A 40 6.11 6.84 -0.12
N PHE A 41 7.24 6.67 0.56
CA PHE A 41 7.79 5.34 0.84
C PHE A 41 6.88 4.50 1.74
N ASP A 42 6.21 5.14 2.70
CA ASP A 42 5.22 4.50 3.58
C ASP A 42 3.96 4.10 2.82
N ARG A 43 3.50 4.95 1.89
CA ARG A 43 2.38 4.61 0.98
C ARG A 43 2.71 3.39 0.12
N LEU A 44 3.90 3.34 -0.47
CA LEU A 44 4.34 2.19 -1.27
C LEU A 44 4.36 0.91 -0.40
N THR A 45 4.96 1.00 0.78
CA THR A 45 5.05 -0.10 1.74
C THR A 45 3.67 -0.62 2.15
N ALA A 46 2.78 0.28 2.55
CA ALA A 46 1.42 -0.05 2.95
C ALA A 46 0.62 -0.66 1.79
N PHE A 47 0.75 -0.11 0.57
CA PHE A 47 0.04 -0.64 -0.60
C PHE A 47 0.40 -2.09 -0.90
N LYS A 48 1.66 -2.50 -0.69
CA LYS A 48 2.08 -3.91 -0.85
C LYS A 48 1.52 -4.86 0.21
N LEU A 49 0.88 -4.37 1.26
CA LEU A 49 0.24 -5.22 2.28
C LEU A 49 -1.23 -5.53 1.95
N LEU A 50 -1.84 -4.79 1.02
CA LEU A 50 -3.20 -5.03 0.56
C LEU A 50 -3.29 -6.36 -0.20
N SER A 51 -4.39 -7.09 0.00
CA SER A 51 -4.77 -8.18 -0.91
C SER A 51 -5.05 -7.63 -2.32
N PRO A 52 -4.91 -8.42 -3.40
CA PRO A 52 -5.10 -7.94 -4.77
C PRO A 52 -6.47 -7.27 -5.00
N GLU A 53 -7.55 -7.87 -4.51
CA GLU A 53 -8.91 -7.34 -4.64
C GLU A 53 -9.04 -6.00 -3.92
N ARG A 54 -8.47 -5.92 -2.71
CA ARG A 54 -8.48 -4.73 -1.88
C ARG A 54 -7.59 -3.63 -2.45
N ALA A 55 -6.44 -3.97 -2.99
CA ALA A 55 -5.50 -3.05 -3.61
C ALA A 55 -6.16 -2.33 -4.77
N TRP A 56 -6.93 -3.05 -5.60
CA TRP A 56 -7.66 -2.45 -6.71
C TRP A 56 -8.76 -1.50 -6.21
N ALA A 57 -9.62 -1.97 -5.33
CA ALA A 57 -10.70 -1.14 -4.78
C ALA A 57 -10.15 0.11 -4.08
N PHE A 58 -9.03 -0.02 -3.35
CA PHE A 58 -8.36 1.10 -2.73
C PHE A 58 -7.78 2.08 -3.76
N PHE A 59 -7.09 1.57 -4.77
CA PHE A 59 -6.52 2.37 -5.86
C PHE A 59 -7.57 3.22 -6.57
N GLU A 60 -8.78 2.69 -6.80
CA GLU A 60 -9.92 3.43 -7.36
C GLU A 60 -10.43 4.56 -6.48
N ASN A 61 -10.13 4.56 -5.18
CA ASN A 61 -10.50 5.66 -4.27
C ASN A 61 -9.42 6.74 -4.17
N LEU A 62 -8.23 6.53 -4.73
CA LEU A 62 -7.12 7.46 -4.64
C LEU A 62 -7.21 8.58 -5.69
N GLY A 63 -6.62 9.73 -5.37
CA GLY A 63 -6.38 10.80 -6.32
C GLY A 63 -5.32 10.43 -7.36
N GLU A 64 -5.31 11.13 -8.49
CA GLU A 64 -4.43 10.85 -9.63
C GLU A 64 -2.94 10.81 -9.26
N ALA A 65 -2.46 11.77 -8.46
CA ALA A 65 -1.07 11.83 -8.03
C ALA A 65 -0.64 10.59 -7.22
N ASP A 66 -1.51 10.10 -6.32
CA ASP A 66 -1.26 8.89 -5.55
C ASP A 66 -1.29 7.64 -6.43
N ARG A 67 -2.25 7.56 -7.35
CA ARG A 67 -2.33 6.45 -8.31
C ARG A 67 -1.08 6.36 -9.18
N TYR A 68 -0.61 7.50 -9.69
CA TYR A 68 0.62 7.58 -10.47
C TYR A 68 1.86 7.17 -9.66
N ALA A 69 1.94 7.61 -8.40
CA ALA A 69 3.02 7.22 -7.49
C ALA A 69 3.04 5.71 -7.24
N LEU A 70 1.88 5.08 -7.00
CA LEU A 70 1.78 3.63 -6.84
C LEU A 70 2.12 2.86 -8.12
N PHE A 71 1.75 3.39 -9.29
CA PHE A 71 2.08 2.79 -10.58
C PHE A 71 3.60 2.81 -10.85
N THR A 72 4.26 3.93 -10.57
CA THR A 72 5.72 4.04 -10.73
C THR A 72 6.49 3.18 -9.72
N GLY A 73 5.96 2.97 -8.52
CA GLY A 73 6.48 2.03 -7.52
C GLY A 73 5.78 0.67 -7.53
N PHE A 74 5.35 0.17 -8.69
CA PHE A 74 4.58 -1.08 -8.78
C PHE A 74 5.36 -2.32 -8.33
N ASP A 75 6.65 -2.40 -8.67
CA ASP A 75 7.44 -3.58 -8.34
C ASP A 75 7.64 -3.72 -6.83
N LEU A 76 7.62 -4.97 -6.34
CA LEU A 76 7.89 -5.25 -4.93
C LEU A 76 9.30 -4.78 -4.51
N GLY A 77 10.24 -4.74 -5.45
CA GLY A 77 11.60 -4.21 -5.24
C GLY A 77 11.65 -2.72 -4.90
N SER A 78 10.59 -1.94 -5.15
CA SER A 78 10.53 -0.52 -4.79
C SER A 78 10.59 -0.28 -3.27
N ILE A 79 10.32 -1.31 -2.48
CA ILE A 79 10.39 -1.29 -1.00
C ILE A 79 11.50 -2.21 -0.48
N ALA A 80 12.54 -2.51 -1.26
CA ALA A 80 13.65 -3.38 -0.84
C ALA A 80 14.24 -3.03 0.54
N PRO A 81 14.47 -1.75 0.93
CA PRO A 81 14.95 -1.41 2.27
C PRO A 81 14.04 -1.85 3.43
N VAL A 82 12.73 -2.04 3.17
CA VAL A 82 11.79 -2.62 4.14
C VAL A 82 11.91 -4.13 4.20
N LEU A 83 12.08 -4.79 3.05
CA LEU A 83 12.05 -6.25 2.94
C LEU A 83 13.36 -6.91 3.38
N GLU A 84 14.50 -6.30 3.08
CA GLU A 84 15.84 -6.84 3.35
C GLU A 84 16.08 -7.24 4.83
N PRO A 85 15.71 -6.44 5.84
CA PRO A 85 15.94 -6.81 7.24
C PRO A 85 14.90 -7.79 7.79
N LEU A 86 13.84 -8.14 7.05
CA LEU A 86 12.75 -8.96 7.55
C LEU A 86 13.00 -10.46 7.35
N PRO A 87 12.58 -11.31 8.31
CA PRO A 87 12.56 -12.75 8.10
C PRO A 87 11.56 -13.11 7.00
N ASP A 88 11.78 -14.25 6.33
CA ASP A 88 10.94 -14.69 5.21
C ASP A 88 9.44 -14.80 5.57
N SER A 89 9.14 -15.17 6.81
CA SER A 89 7.78 -15.25 7.35
C SER A 89 7.06 -13.91 7.43
N GLU A 90 7.78 -12.80 7.64
CA GLU A 90 7.24 -11.44 7.62
C GLU A 90 7.24 -10.87 6.20
N ARG A 91 8.26 -11.19 5.38
CA ARG A 91 8.29 -10.83 3.96
C ARG A 91 7.09 -11.38 3.18
N ALA A 92 6.62 -12.58 3.55
CA ALA A 92 5.43 -13.21 2.97
C ALA A 92 4.12 -12.41 3.17
N LEU A 93 4.10 -11.41 4.04
CA LEU A 93 2.94 -10.52 4.20
C LEU A 93 2.76 -9.58 3.02
N PHE A 94 3.84 -9.26 2.31
CA PHE A 94 3.87 -8.33 1.19
C PHE A 94 3.52 -9.05 -0.12
N VAL A 95 2.61 -8.46 -0.88
CA VAL A 95 2.04 -9.03 -2.09
C VAL A 95 2.77 -8.48 -3.30
N ALA A 96 3.33 -9.40 -4.10
CA ALA A 96 3.72 -9.12 -5.47
C ALA A 96 2.46 -9.20 -6.36
N LEU A 97 1.95 -8.06 -6.80
CA LEU A 97 0.81 -8.01 -7.72
C LEU A 97 1.25 -8.48 -9.11
N PRO A 98 0.39 -9.18 -9.88
CA PRO A 98 0.73 -9.66 -11.21
C PRO A 98 0.82 -8.51 -12.22
N GLU A 99 1.59 -8.66 -13.30
CA GLU A 99 1.71 -7.65 -14.37
C GLU A 99 0.35 -7.20 -14.94
N SER A 100 -0.63 -8.12 -15.06
CA SER A 100 -2.00 -7.77 -15.45
C SER A 100 -2.66 -6.70 -14.57
N PHE A 101 -2.27 -6.59 -13.29
CA PHE A 101 -2.73 -5.53 -12.41
C PHE A 101 -2.11 -4.19 -12.81
N ARG A 102 -0.82 -4.19 -13.16
CA ARG A 102 -0.10 -3.00 -13.62
C ARG A 102 -0.66 -2.50 -14.95
N ASP A 103 -0.96 -3.40 -15.88
CA ASP A 103 -1.61 -3.05 -17.14
C ASP A 103 -2.94 -2.34 -16.89
N ARG A 104 -3.75 -2.89 -15.97
CA ARG A 104 -5.03 -2.29 -15.57
C ARG A 104 -4.86 -0.91 -14.92
N MET A 105 -3.84 -0.72 -14.07
CA MET A 105 -3.52 0.60 -13.52
C MET A 105 -3.19 1.59 -14.64
N ALA A 106 -2.37 1.19 -15.62
CA ALA A 106 -1.96 2.03 -16.73
C ALA A 106 -3.14 2.48 -17.60
N GLU A 107 -4.16 1.63 -17.78
CA GLU A 107 -5.38 2.00 -18.51
C GLU A 107 -6.19 3.09 -17.80
N THR A 108 -6.22 3.09 -16.47
CA THR A 108 -6.96 4.08 -15.65
C THR A 108 -6.23 5.41 -15.42
N LEU A 109 -4.97 5.50 -15.87
CA LEU A 109 -4.13 6.70 -15.79
C LEU A 109 -4.05 7.47 -17.12
N ARG A 110 -4.80 7.03 -18.14
CA ARG A 110 -4.91 7.70 -19.44
C ARG A 110 -6.05 8.71 -19.45
#